data_AF-A0AAN8VWT3-F1
#
_entry.id   AF-A0AAN8VWT3-F1
#
_cell.length_a   1.000
_cell.length_b   1.000
_cell.length_c   1.000
_cell.angle_alpha   90.00
_cell.angle_beta   90.00
_cell.angle_gamma   90.00
#
_symmetry.space_group_name_H-M   'P 1'
#
loop_
_entity.id
_entity.type
_entity.pdbx_description
1 polymer ?
#
loop_
_entity_poly.entity_id
_entity_poly.type
_entity_poly.pdbx_seq_one_letter_code
_entity_poly.pdbx_strand_id
1 'polypeptide(L)'
;MALSNNVIGAINFVAMLLSIPIIGAGIWLATESDNSCVKILQWPVIIVGILILVVALAGFIGGFWRVSWLLIFYLIAMLVLIILLGVLVVFIYMVTINGSGHLAPSRAYLEYRLDDYSGWLKRRVRSSYKWDRIKTCLSSTSMCGELNQSYRSAEDFFNAHITPLQSGCCKPPTECGYTFINPTYWISPINTAADMDCLQWSNEQTQLCYSCDSCKAGLLANLKKEWRRADIILLITLVALIWVYLIGCCAFRNAKTEDLFRRYKQGYT
;
A
#
# COMPACT_ATOMS: atom_id res chain seq x y z
N MET A 1 -21.98 -37.59 3.13
CA MET A 1 -22.49 -36.85 1.94
C MET A 1 -23.11 -35.48 2.26
N ALA A 2 -23.86 -35.26 3.35
CA ALA A 2 -24.40 -33.92 3.70
C ALA A 2 -23.38 -32.99 4.38
N LEU A 3 -22.50 -33.53 5.23
CA LEU A 3 -21.46 -32.74 5.91
C LEU A 3 -20.46 -32.09 4.94
N SER A 4 -20.08 -32.79 3.86
CA SER A 4 -19.12 -32.28 2.86
C SER A 4 -19.68 -31.10 2.06
N ASN A 5 -20.98 -31.10 1.76
CA ASN A 5 -21.62 -30.03 1.01
C ASN A 5 -21.73 -28.73 1.83
N ASN A 6 -22.08 -28.84 3.11
CA ASN A 6 -22.12 -27.67 4.00
C ASN A 6 -20.73 -27.08 4.23
N VAL A 7 -19.70 -27.93 4.31
CA VAL A 7 -18.30 -27.48 4.46
C VAL A 7 -17.81 -26.73 3.22
N ILE A 8 -18.09 -27.21 2.01
CA ILE A 8 -17.70 -26.53 0.76
C ILE A 8 -18.43 -25.18 0.61
N GLY A 9 -19.72 -25.14 0.95
CA GLY A 9 -20.49 -23.89 0.97
C GLY A 9 -19.93 -22.87 1.97
N ALA A 10 -19.57 -23.31 3.18
CA ALA A 10 -18.98 -22.45 4.20
C ALA A 10 -17.59 -21.92 3.79
N ILE A 11 -16.75 -22.75 3.16
CA ILE A 11 -15.42 -22.37 2.65
C ILE A 11 -15.55 -21.25 1.60
N ASN A 12 -16.48 -21.38 0.65
CA ASN A 12 -16.70 -20.35 -0.37
C ASN A 12 -17.29 -19.06 0.21
N PHE A 13 -18.17 -19.15 1.21
CA PHE A 13 -18.70 -17.98 1.91
C PHE A 13 -17.60 -17.22 2.67
N VAL A 14 -16.70 -17.93 3.35
CA VAL A 14 -15.53 -17.33 4.01
C VAL A 14 -14.59 -16.68 3.00
N ALA A 15 -14.32 -17.33 1.85
CA ALA A 15 -13.50 -16.75 0.79
C ALA A 15 -14.12 -15.44 0.22
N MET A 16 -15.45 -15.39 0.07
CA MET A 16 -16.17 -14.18 -0.33
C MET A 16 -16.02 -13.07 0.72
N LEU A 17 -16.18 -13.38 2.01
CA LEU A 17 -15.99 -12.41 3.09
C LEU A 17 -14.56 -11.86 3.13
N LEU A 18 -13.56 -12.69 2.86
CA LEU A 18 -12.14 -12.27 2.80
C LEU A 18 -11.82 -11.37 1.60
N SER A 19 -12.64 -11.37 0.55
CA SER A 19 -12.46 -10.46 -0.61
C SER A 19 -12.86 -9.01 -0.29
N ILE A 20 -13.81 -8.82 0.62
CA ILE A 20 -14.33 -7.50 1.02
C ILE A 20 -13.23 -6.60 1.59
N PRO A 21 -12.39 -7.02 2.56
CA PRO A 21 -11.32 -6.17 3.08
C PRO A 21 -10.22 -5.88 2.05
N ILE A 22 -10.03 -6.74 1.04
CA ILE A 22 -9.04 -6.50 -0.03
C ILE A 22 -9.53 -5.40 -0.97
N ILE A 23 -10.80 -5.47 -1.39
CA ILE A 23 -11.44 -4.45 -2.21
C ILE A 23 -11.54 -3.14 -1.40
N GLY A 24 -11.92 -3.22 -0.13
CA GLY A 24 -11.96 -2.10 0.79
C GLY A 24 -10.60 -1.42 0.96
N ALA A 25 -9.51 -2.18 1.13
CA ALA A 25 -8.15 -1.65 1.19
C ALA A 25 -7.73 -1.00 -0.14
N GLY A 26 -8.11 -1.59 -1.27
CA GLY A 26 -7.86 -1.02 -2.61
C GLY A 26 -8.60 0.30 -2.85
N ILE A 27 -9.86 0.39 -2.39
CA ILE A 27 -10.67 1.62 -2.46
C ILE A 27 -10.13 2.66 -1.48
N TRP A 28 -9.80 2.29 -0.25
CA TRP A 28 -9.22 3.18 0.76
C TRP A 28 -7.93 3.85 0.25
N LEU A 29 -7.02 3.05 -0.30
CA LEU A 29 -5.79 3.54 -0.94
C LEU A 29 -6.06 4.51 -2.10
N ALA A 30 -7.20 4.38 -2.78
CA ALA A 30 -7.62 5.23 -3.89
C ALA A 30 -8.26 6.54 -3.44
N THR A 31 -8.93 6.54 -2.29
CA THR A 31 -9.67 7.69 -1.77
C THR A 31 -8.79 8.64 -0.95
N GLU A 32 -7.62 8.20 -0.50
CA GLU A 32 -6.66 9.07 0.19
C GLU A 32 -6.16 10.17 -0.78
N SER A 33 -6.39 11.44 -0.43
CA SER A 33 -6.08 12.61 -1.27
C SER A 33 -4.64 12.63 -1.76
N ASP A 34 -3.70 12.25 -0.90
CA ASP A 34 -2.26 12.30 -1.19
C ASP A 34 -1.83 11.18 -2.17
N ASN A 35 -2.51 10.03 -2.11
CA ASN A 35 -2.28 8.90 -3.01
C ASN A 35 -3.01 9.09 -4.34
N SER A 36 -4.06 9.91 -4.39
CA SER A 36 -4.77 10.25 -5.63
C SER A 36 -3.85 10.94 -6.65
N CYS A 37 -2.89 11.74 -6.17
CA CYS A 37 -1.82 12.35 -6.97
C CYS A 37 -0.86 11.30 -7.56
N VAL A 38 -0.82 10.10 -6.99
CA VAL A 38 0.16 9.05 -7.29
C VAL A 38 -0.51 7.68 -7.46
N LYS A 39 -1.04 7.41 -8.66
CA LYS A 39 -1.74 6.16 -9.01
C LYS A 39 -0.81 4.94 -9.24
N ILE A 40 0.21 4.74 -8.40
CA ILE A 40 1.24 3.71 -8.62
C ILE A 40 0.77 2.31 -8.20
N LEU A 41 0.19 2.17 -7.00
CA LEU A 41 -0.15 0.85 -6.43
C LEU A 41 -1.65 0.54 -6.43
N GLN A 42 -2.49 1.53 -6.70
CA GLN A 42 -3.93 1.39 -6.77
C GLN A 42 -4.34 0.31 -7.79
N TRP A 43 -3.79 0.35 -9.01
CA TRP A 43 -4.18 -0.56 -10.09
C TRP A 43 -3.81 -2.03 -9.83
N PRO A 44 -2.56 -2.37 -9.45
CA PRO A 44 -2.21 -3.76 -9.11
C PRO A 44 -3.08 -4.35 -7.99
N VAL A 45 -3.35 -3.60 -6.92
CA VAL A 45 -4.16 -4.07 -5.79
C VAL A 45 -5.63 -4.24 -6.19
N ILE A 46 -6.21 -3.29 -6.93
CA ILE A 46 -7.60 -3.39 -7.41
C ILE A 46 -7.76 -4.56 -8.38
N ILE A 47 -6.83 -4.74 -9.32
CA ILE A 47 -6.87 -5.86 -10.28
C ILE A 47 -6.86 -7.20 -9.54
N VAL A 48 -5.97 -7.36 -8.55
CA VAL A 48 -5.93 -8.58 -7.72
C VAL A 48 -7.22 -8.75 -6.93
N GLY A 49 -7.76 -7.68 -6.33
CA GLY A 49 -9.06 -7.73 -5.64
C GLY A 49 -10.22 -8.18 -6.54
N ILE A 50 -10.28 -7.69 -7.78
CA ILE A 50 -11.29 -8.11 -8.77
C ILE A 50 -11.11 -9.58 -9.14
N LEU A 51 -9.87 -10.04 -9.36
CA LEU A 51 -9.60 -11.45 -9.65
C LEU A 51 -10.09 -12.36 -8.51
N ILE A 52 -9.85 -11.97 -7.25
CA ILE A 52 -10.35 -12.70 -6.07
C ILE A 52 -11.88 -12.80 -6.09
N LEU A 53 -12.56 -11.68 -6.36
CA LEU A 53 -14.03 -11.66 -6.41
C LEU A 53 -14.58 -12.56 -7.51
N VAL A 54 -13.97 -12.55 -8.71
CA VAL A 54 -14.37 -13.43 -9.81
C VAL A 54 -14.19 -14.91 -9.44
N VAL A 55 -13.05 -15.27 -8.83
CA VAL A 55 -12.80 -16.65 -8.39
C VAL A 55 -13.76 -17.07 -7.28
N ALA A 56 -14.06 -16.17 -6.33
CA ALA A 56 -15.02 -16.45 -5.26
C ALA A 56 -16.45 -16.71 -5.80
N LEU A 57 -16.91 -15.90 -6.77
CA LEU A 57 -18.19 -16.09 -7.44
C LEU A 57 -18.24 -17.39 -8.24
N ALA A 58 -17.17 -17.71 -8.97
CA ALA A 58 -17.05 -18.98 -9.70
C ALA A 58 -17.08 -20.19 -8.74
N GLY A 59 -16.43 -20.09 -7.58
CA GLY A 59 -16.50 -21.11 -6.53
C GLY A 59 -17.90 -21.30 -5.97
N PHE A 60 -18.63 -20.21 -5.72
CA PHE A 60 -20.01 -20.25 -5.24
C PHE A 60 -20.96 -20.93 -6.25
N ILE A 61 -20.88 -20.54 -7.53
CA ILE A 61 -21.68 -21.13 -8.62
C ILE A 61 -21.31 -22.61 -8.83
N GLY A 62 -20.01 -22.94 -8.74
CA GLY A 62 -19.49 -24.30 -8.83
C GLY A 62 -20.06 -25.26 -7.77
N GLY A 63 -20.36 -24.75 -6.58
CA GLY A 63 -20.97 -25.53 -5.50
C GLY A 63 -22.39 -26.04 -5.82
N PHE A 64 -23.15 -25.33 -6.66
CA PHE A 64 -24.52 -25.71 -7.02
C PHE A 64 -24.57 -26.78 -8.11
N TRP A 65 -23.63 -26.79 -9.05
CA TRP A 65 -23.72 -27.62 -10.26
C TRP A 65 -23.01 -28.99 -10.18
N ARG A 66 -22.37 -29.34 -9.05
CA ARG A 66 -21.77 -30.68 -8.80
C ARG A 66 -20.87 -31.20 -9.93
N VAL A 67 -20.18 -30.31 -10.65
CA VAL A 67 -19.28 -30.69 -11.74
C VAL A 67 -17.86 -30.87 -11.21
N SER A 68 -17.36 -32.11 -11.19
CA SER A 68 -16.03 -32.46 -10.65
C SER A 68 -14.88 -31.71 -11.34
N TRP A 69 -15.00 -31.42 -12.65
CA TRP A 69 -14.04 -30.63 -13.42
C TRP A 69 -13.93 -29.17 -12.95
N LEU A 70 -15.06 -28.58 -12.55
CA LEU A 70 -15.14 -27.19 -12.12
C LEU A 70 -14.45 -27.01 -10.76
N LEU A 71 -14.50 -28.03 -9.89
CA LEU A 71 -13.81 -28.04 -8.60
C LEU A 71 -12.28 -28.16 -8.74
N ILE A 72 -11.79 -28.91 -9.72
CA ILE A 72 -10.35 -28.96 -10.05
C ILE A 72 -9.87 -27.61 -10.59
N PHE A 73 -10.62 -27.00 -11.52
CA PHE A 73 -10.32 -25.68 -12.04
C PHE A 73 -10.29 -24.62 -10.92
N TYR A 74 -11.24 -24.70 -9.99
CA TYR A 74 -11.28 -23.85 -8.81
C TYR A 74 -10.02 -23.98 -7.94
N LEU A 75 -9.56 -25.21 -7.65
CA LEU A 75 -8.33 -25.42 -6.87
C LEU A 75 -7.08 -24.86 -7.58
N ILE A 76 -7.00 -25.00 -8.91
CA ILE A 76 -5.90 -24.41 -9.70
C ILE A 76 -5.97 -22.88 -9.65
N ALA A 77 -7.15 -22.30 -9.87
CA ALA A 77 -7.34 -20.86 -9.83
C ALA A 77 -6.99 -20.26 -8.46
N MET A 78 -7.41 -20.91 -7.36
CA MET A 78 -7.06 -20.52 -6.00
C MET A 78 -5.55 -20.59 -5.74
N LEU A 79 -4.86 -21.62 -6.23
CA LEU A 79 -3.40 -21.74 -6.10
C LEU A 79 -2.68 -20.60 -6.83
N VAL A 80 -3.06 -20.32 -8.08
CA VAL A 80 -2.51 -19.20 -8.85
C VAL A 80 -2.72 -17.89 -8.12
N LEU A 81 -3.89 -17.70 -7.50
CA LEU A 81 -4.21 -16.49 -6.76
C LEU A 81 -3.34 -16.32 -5.51
N ILE A 82 -3.13 -17.39 -4.74
CA ILE A 82 -2.23 -17.38 -3.57
C ILE A 82 -0.80 -17.01 -4.00
N ILE A 83 -0.32 -17.56 -5.12
CA ILE A 83 1.00 -17.22 -5.66
C ILE A 83 1.08 -15.74 -6.05
N LEU A 84 0.10 -15.23 -6.80
CA LEU A 84 0.06 -13.83 -7.22
C LEU A 84 0.02 -12.88 -6.01
N LEU A 85 -0.79 -13.20 -5.01
CA LEU A 85 -0.91 -12.39 -3.80
C LEU A 85 0.37 -12.45 -2.95
N GLY A 86 1.00 -13.63 -2.84
CA GLY A 86 2.30 -13.78 -2.20
C GLY A 86 3.41 -12.98 -2.88
N VAL A 87 3.46 -12.99 -4.22
CA VAL A 87 4.40 -12.15 -4.99
C VAL A 87 4.15 -10.67 -4.73
N LEU A 88 2.88 -10.24 -4.69
CA LEU A 88 2.52 -8.85 -4.42
C LEU A 88 2.97 -8.42 -3.01
N VAL A 89 2.71 -9.23 -1.99
CA VAL A 89 3.13 -8.96 -0.61
C VAL A 89 4.65 -8.84 -0.50
N VAL A 90 5.39 -9.81 -1.05
CA VAL A 90 6.87 -9.78 -1.03
C VAL A 90 7.40 -8.55 -1.77
N PHE A 91 6.79 -8.19 -2.90
CA PHE A 91 7.16 -7.00 -3.66
C PHE A 91 6.94 -5.72 -2.85
N ILE A 92 5.75 -5.55 -2.24
CA ILE A 92 5.45 -4.36 -1.42
C ILE A 92 6.42 -4.28 -0.24
N TYR A 93 6.63 -5.39 0.46
CA TYR A 93 7.59 -5.46 1.56
C TYR A 93 9.01 -5.06 1.12
N MET A 94 9.52 -5.63 0.03
CA MET A 94 10.87 -5.30 -0.49
C MET A 94 11.01 -3.83 -0.90
N VAL A 95 9.97 -3.23 -1.47
CA VAL A 95 9.98 -1.84 -1.89
C VAL A 95 9.88 -0.89 -0.70
N THR A 96 9.19 -1.30 0.37
CA THR A 96 8.90 -0.49 1.57
C THR A 96 9.84 -0.75 2.74
N ILE A 97 10.73 -1.76 2.70
CA ILE A 97 11.63 -2.06 3.82
C ILE A 97 12.58 -0.89 4.11
N ASN A 98 13.15 -0.29 3.06
CA ASN A 98 14.08 0.83 3.15
C ASN A 98 13.36 2.19 3.29
N GLY A 99 14.05 3.19 3.85
CA GLY A 99 13.54 4.54 4.09
C GLY A 99 13.16 4.77 5.54
N SER A 100 13.92 5.60 6.24
CA SER A 100 13.62 6.02 7.62
C SER A 100 13.58 7.55 7.68
N GLY A 101 12.78 8.08 8.60
CA GLY A 101 12.90 9.48 8.97
C GLY A 101 14.12 9.67 9.86
N HIS A 102 14.87 10.75 9.63
CA HIS A 102 15.96 11.20 10.49
C HIS A 102 15.43 12.26 11.45
N LEU A 103 15.92 12.23 12.68
CA LEU A 103 15.61 13.27 13.66
C LEU A 103 16.44 14.51 13.31
N ALA A 104 15.78 15.64 13.13
CA ALA A 104 16.46 16.91 13.04
C ALA A 104 16.90 17.38 14.44
N PRO A 105 18.09 18.01 14.59
CA PRO A 105 18.58 18.46 15.88
C PRO A 105 17.60 19.46 16.51
N SER A 106 17.24 19.23 17.78
CA SER A 106 16.30 20.06 18.55
C SER A 106 14.89 20.18 17.94
N ARG A 107 14.45 19.19 17.15
CA ARG A 107 13.10 19.09 16.57
C ARG A 107 12.45 17.76 16.93
N ALA A 108 11.13 17.76 17.12
CA ALA A 108 10.35 16.55 17.33
C ALA A 108 9.91 15.88 16.02
N TYR A 109 9.89 16.61 14.91
CA TYR A 109 9.54 16.06 13.59
C TYR A 109 10.71 15.37 12.91
N LEU A 110 10.36 14.47 11.98
CA LEU A 110 11.31 13.72 11.16
C LEU A 110 11.56 14.44 9.83
N GLU A 111 12.78 14.32 9.33
CA GLU A 111 13.19 14.72 7.98
C GLU A 111 13.51 13.48 7.14
N TYR A 112 13.24 13.54 5.85
CA TYR A 112 13.34 12.38 4.96
C TYR A 112 14.32 12.69 3.85
N ARG A 113 15.29 11.80 3.65
CA ARG A 113 16.24 11.90 2.53
C ARG A 113 15.84 10.94 1.43
N LEU A 114 15.98 11.39 0.19
CA LEU A 114 15.58 10.57 -0.96
C LEU A 114 16.44 9.30 -1.04
N ASP A 115 17.70 9.37 -0.62
CA ASP A 115 18.66 8.28 -0.75
C ASP A 115 18.36 7.05 0.09
N ASP A 116 17.63 7.21 1.19
CA ASP A 116 17.26 6.11 2.09
C ASP A 116 16.25 5.14 1.46
N TYR A 117 15.57 5.53 0.38
CA TYR A 117 14.53 4.72 -0.25
C TYR A 117 15.07 3.74 -1.28
N SER A 118 14.30 2.66 -1.52
CA SER A 118 14.64 1.64 -2.51
C SER A 118 14.80 2.24 -3.91
N GLY A 119 15.72 1.67 -4.70
CA GLY A 119 16.00 2.14 -6.06
C GLY A 119 14.78 2.14 -6.98
N TRP A 120 13.82 1.26 -6.72
CA TRP A 120 12.54 1.22 -7.42
C TRP A 120 11.68 2.47 -7.15
N LEU A 121 11.55 2.88 -5.88
CA LEU A 121 10.83 4.10 -5.50
C LEU A 121 11.53 5.35 -6.03
N LYS A 122 12.86 5.43 -5.85
CA LYS A 122 13.66 6.55 -6.36
C LYS A 122 13.48 6.77 -7.85
N ARG A 123 13.53 5.70 -8.65
CA ARG A 123 13.37 5.77 -10.11
C ARG A 123 12.01 6.37 -10.53
N ARG A 124 11.00 6.24 -9.68
CA ARG A 124 9.65 6.73 -9.99
C ARG A 124 9.50 8.24 -9.84
N VAL A 125 10.23 8.83 -8.90
CA VAL A 125 10.24 10.29 -8.64
C VAL A 125 11.39 11.02 -9.33
N ARG A 126 12.40 10.29 -9.84
CA ARG A 126 13.57 10.87 -10.53
C ARG A 126 13.26 11.55 -11.88
N SER A 127 12.19 11.12 -12.56
CA SER A 127 11.84 11.64 -13.88
C SER A 127 11.11 12.98 -13.78
N SER A 128 11.74 14.08 -14.18
CA SER A 128 11.17 15.45 -14.14
C SER A 128 9.74 15.53 -14.70
N TYR A 129 9.51 15.02 -15.92
CA TYR A 129 8.19 15.07 -16.55
C TYR A 129 7.06 14.38 -15.76
N LYS A 130 7.38 13.28 -15.08
CA LYS A 130 6.40 12.56 -14.24
C LYS A 130 6.19 13.29 -12.92
N TRP A 131 7.27 13.86 -12.38
CA TRP A 131 7.24 14.66 -11.17
C TRP A 131 6.42 15.93 -11.35
N ASP A 132 6.49 16.61 -12.49
CA ASP A 132 5.74 17.86 -12.73
C ASP A 132 4.22 17.68 -12.53
N ARG A 133 3.67 16.54 -12.97
CA ARG A 133 2.26 16.21 -12.73
C ARG A 133 1.95 16.00 -11.25
N ILE A 134 2.85 15.31 -10.53
CA ILE A 134 2.70 15.04 -9.10
C ILE A 134 2.82 16.35 -8.31
N LYS A 135 3.84 17.16 -8.61
CA LYS A 135 4.06 18.50 -8.05
C LYS A 135 2.82 19.37 -8.22
N THR A 136 2.25 19.43 -9.42
CA THR A 136 1.06 20.25 -9.69
C THR A 136 -0.14 19.81 -8.84
N CYS A 137 -0.30 18.50 -8.66
CA CYS A 137 -1.34 17.94 -7.78
C CYS A 137 -1.06 18.29 -6.30
N LEU A 138 0.17 18.10 -5.83
CA LEU A 138 0.57 18.42 -4.45
C LEU A 138 0.43 19.92 -4.13
N SER A 139 0.81 20.80 -5.05
CA SER A 139 0.67 22.25 -4.87
C SER A 139 -0.78 22.73 -4.80
N SER A 140 -1.72 21.93 -5.32
CA SER A 140 -3.15 22.24 -5.24
C SER A 140 -3.78 21.84 -3.90
N THR A 141 -3.09 21.02 -3.10
CA THR A 141 -3.58 20.56 -1.79
C THR A 141 -3.39 21.64 -0.72
N SER A 142 -4.34 21.78 0.21
CA SER A 142 -4.29 22.74 1.33
C SER A 142 -3.29 22.39 2.45
N MET A 143 -2.56 21.28 2.33
CA MET A 143 -1.73 20.71 3.41
C MET A 143 -0.67 21.67 3.97
N CYS A 144 -0.05 22.51 3.13
CA CYS A 144 0.91 23.52 3.58
C CYS A 144 0.22 24.76 4.16
N GLY A 145 -0.97 25.12 3.65
CA GLY A 145 -1.77 26.23 4.17
C GLY A 145 -2.32 25.94 5.56
N GLU A 146 -2.75 24.69 5.81
CA GLU A 146 -3.22 24.22 7.12
C GLU A 146 -2.12 24.31 8.19
N LEU A 147 -0.86 24.08 7.83
CA LEU A 147 0.28 24.16 8.75
C LEU A 147 0.39 25.53 9.42
N ASN A 148 0.15 26.60 8.66
CA ASN A 148 0.20 27.96 9.16
C ASN A 148 -1.00 28.30 10.07
N GLN A 149 -2.13 27.61 9.88
CA GLN A 149 -3.31 27.77 10.74
C GLN A 149 -3.19 26.98 12.04
N SER A 150 -2.63 25.77 11.97
CA SER A 150 -2.48 24.85 13.10
C SER A 150 -1.36 25.24 14.05
N TYR A 151 -0.26 25.84 13.56
CA TYR A 151 0.90 26.19 14.38
C TYR A 151 1.21 27.68 14.28
N ARG A 152 1.01 28.39 15.40
CA ARG A 152 1.20 29.85 15.48
C ARG A 152 2.52 30.28 16.11
N SER A 153 3.15 29.40 16.89
CA SER A 153 4.43 29.67 17.54
C SER A 153 5.52 28.73 17.01
N ALA A 154 6.77 29.19 17.11
CA ALA A 154 7.94 28.40 16.71
C ALA A 154 8.07 27.13 17.57
N GLU A 155 7.86 27.26 18.88
CA GLU A 155 7.95 26.13 19.82
C GLU A 155 6.90 25.06 19.53
N ASP A 156 5.64 25.47 19.29
CA ASP A 156 4.57 24.54 18.92
C ASP A 156 4.90 23.81 17.62
N PHE A 157 5.43 24.53 16.63
CA PHE A 157 5.81 23.95 15.34
C PHE A 157 7.00 22.98 15.46
N PHE A 158 8.01 23.31 16.27
CA PHE A 158 9.19 22.47 16.42
C PHE A 158 8.95 21.21 17.25
N ASN A 159 7.95 21.24 18.13
CA ASN A 159 7.50 20.09 18.91
C ASN A 159 6.36 19.31 18.23
N ALA A 160 5.83 19.81 17.10
CA ALA A 160 4.75 19.17 16.37
C ALA A 160 5.17 17.89 15.63
N HIS A 161 4.26 16.92 15.60
CA HIS A 161 4.36 15.74 14.76
C HIS A 161 3.67 15.99 13.42
N ILE A 162 4.40 16.62 12.50
CA ILE A 162 3.92 16.90 11.13
C ILE A 162 4.00 15.66 10.23
N THR A 163 3.18 15.61 9.19
CA THR A 163 3.19 14.49 8.24
C THR A 163 4.47 14.51 7.39
N PRO A 164 4.88 13.37 6.79
CA PRO A 164 6.07 13.33 5.96
C PRO A 164 6.03 14.32 4.78
N LEU A 165 4.86 14.47 4.15
CA LEU A 165 4.64 15.45 3.09
C LEU A 165 4.80 16.89 3.59
N GLN A 166 4.20 17.23 4.73
CA GLN A 166 4.37 18.56 5.33
C GLN A 166 5.83 18.84 5.66
N SER A 167 6.54 17.85 6.21
CA SER A 167 7.94 17.98 6.62
C SER A 167 8.92 18.16 5.46
N GLY A 168 8.61 17.63 4.27
CA GLY A 168 9.49 17.64 3.10
C GLY A 168 9.11 18.66 2.03
N CYS A 169 7.84 19.05 1.91
CA CYS A 169 7.37 19.97 0.88
C CYS A 169 7.08 21.39 1.40
N CYS A 170 6.63 21.53 2.65
CA CYS A 170 6.14 22.80 3.19
C CYS A 170 7.18 23.59 4.00
N LYS A 171 8.36 23.01 4.26
CA LYS A 171 9.46 23.68 4.96
C LYS A 171 10.81 23.40 4.28
N PRO A 172 11.82 24.27 4.43
CA PRO A 172 13.18 23.96 3.99
C PRO A 172 13.85 22.93 4.91
N PRO A 173 14.90 22.24 4.42
CA PRO A 173 15.74 21.38 5.26
C PRO A 173 16.40 22.15 6.41
N THR A 174 16.49 21.53 7.59
CA THR A 174 17.09 22.18 8.77
C THR A 174 18.58 22.52 8.58
N GLU A 175 19.32 21.71 7.80
CA GLU A 175 20.75 21.91 7.52
C GLU A 175 21.04 23.22 6.74
N CYS A 176 20.06 23.76 6.03
CA CYS A 176 20.19 25.03 5.32
C CYS A 176 20.31 26.24 6.26
N GLY A 177 19.87 26.10 7.52
CA GLY A 177 19.96 27.14 8.54
C GLY A 177 19.13 28.39 8.24
N TYR A 178 17.92 28.23 7.68
CA TYR A 178 17.01 29.37 7.54
C TYR A 178 16.47 29.82 8.90
N THR A 179 16.22 31.12 9.03
CA THR A 179 15.51 31.69 10.17
C THR A 179 14.00 31.51 10.04
N PHE A 180 13.37 31.02 11.10
CA PHE A 180 11.93 30.77 11.16
C PHE A 180 11.17 32.08 11.34
N ILE A 181 10.16 32.32 10.50
CA ILE A 181 9.16 33.36 10.71
C ILE A 181 7.80 32.70 10.95
N ASN A 182 7.36 31.86 10.00
CA ASN A 182 6.13 31.08 10.06
C ASN A 182 6.38 29.68 9.46
N PRO A 183 5.49 28.68 9.67
CA PRO A 183 5.69 27.30 9.20
C PRO A 183 6.10 27.15 7.72
N THR A 184 5.56 28.00 6.84
CA THR A 184 5.86 28.00 5.38
C THR A 184 6.65 29.21 4.91
N TYR A 185 7.18 30.04 5.81
CA TYR A 185 7.92 31.25 5.46
C TYR A 185 9.22 31.37 6.27
N TRP A 186 10.33 31.35 5.55
CA TRP A 186 11.67 31.23 6.11
C TRP A 186 12.62 32.18 5.38
N ILE A 187 13.48 32.89 6.12
CA ILE A 187 14.38 33.90 5.54
C ILE A 187 15.85 33.67 5.94
N SER A 188 16.76 34.33 5.23
CA SER A 188 18.19 34.39 5.55
C SER A 188 18.84 33.01 5.74
N PRO A 189 19.12 32.27 4.64
CA PRO A 189 19.84 31.00 4.75
C PRO A 189 21.27 31.22 5.24
N ILE A 190 21.69 30.45 6.24
CA ILE A 190 23.04 30.48 6.78
C ILE A 190 23.97 29.57 5.97
N ASN A 191 23.47 28.45 5.44
CA ASN A 191 24.28 27.46 4.74
C ASN A 191 23.58 26.90 3.49
N THR A 192 23.62 27.65 2.39
CA THR A 192 23.04 27.24 1.10
C THR A 192 23.81 26.12 0.40
N ALA A 193 25.02 25.79 0.86
CA ALA A 193 25.87 24.74 0.28
C ALA A 193 25.71 23.37 0.97
N ALA A 194 24.92 23.29 2.06
CA ALA A 194 24.70 22.04 2.78
C ALA A 194 23.94 21.01 1.93
N ASP A 195 22.91 21.46 1.22
CA ASP A 195 22.06 20.62 0.38
C ASP A 195 21.59 21.40 -0.86
N MET A 196 21.40 20.72 -1.98
CA MET A 196 20.88 21.31 -3.22
C MET A 196 19.44 21.80 -3.06
N ASP A 197 18.68 21.22 -2.14
CA ASP A 197 17.33 21.64 -1.79
C ASP A 197 17.30 23.05 -1.16
N CYS A 198 18.40 23.47 -0.51
CA CYS A 198 18.51 24.83 0.04
C CYS A 198 18.39 25.90 -1.04
N LEU A 199 18.89 25.63 -2.25
CA LEU A 199 18.80 26.56 -3.39
C LEU A 199 17.44 26.49 -4.09
N GLN A 200 16.70 25.39 -3.92
CA GLN A 200 15.40 25.17 -4.56
C GLN A 200 14.22 25.66 -3.73
N TRP A 201 14.43 25.96 -2.45
CA TRP A 201 13.40 26.49 -1.56
C TRP A 201 12.88 27.86 -2.04
N SER A 202 11.55 28.02 -2.07
CA SER A 202 10.88 29.29 -2.35
C SER A 202 9.83 29.60 -1.28
N ASN A 203 9.67 30.88 -0.92
CA ASN A 203 8.60 31.32 0.00
C ASN A 203 7.25 31.54 -0.71
N GLU A 204 7.20 31.36 -2.03
CA GLU A 204 5.96 31.44 -2.78
C GLU A 204 5.11 30.18 -2.53
N GLN A 205 3.86 30.35 -2.06
CA GLN A 205 3.01 29.25 -1.59
C GLN A 205 2.67 28.22 -2.68
N THR A 206 2.74 28.61 -3.95
CA THR A 206 2.54 27.74 -5.12
C THR A 206 3.78 26.94 -5.50
N GLN A 207 4.96 27.33 -5.03
CA GLN A 207 6.25 26.73 -5.40
C GLN A 207 6.89 25.94 -4.26
N LEU A 208 6.97 26.53 -3.06
CA LEU A 208 7.56 25.97 -1.83
C LEU A 208 8.79 25.08 -2.13
N CYS A 209 8.91 23.92 -1.46
CA CYS A 209 9.92 22.91 -1.79
C CYS A 209 9.36 21.81 -2.72
N TYR A 210 8.33 22.07 -3.53
CA TYR A 210 7.72 21.00 -4.34
C TYR A 210 8.66 20.42 -5.41
N SER A 211 9.75 21.11 -5.76
CA SER A 211 10.77 20.61 -6.68
C SER A 211 11.90 19.82 -5.98
N CYS A 212 12.02 19.99 -4.66
CA CYS A 212 13.10 19.46 -3.83
C CYS A 212 13.09 17.93 -3.75
N ASP A 213 14.25 17.35 -3.50
CA ASP A 213 14.38 15.92 -3.23
C ASP A 213 13.81 15.55 -1.86
N SER A 214 13.81 16.47 -0.89
CA SER A 214 13.13 16.36 0.40
C SER A 214 11.62 16.18 0.24
N CYS A 215 10.98 16.88 -0.70
CA CYS A 215 9.54 16.72 -0.97
C CYS A 215 9.24 15.37 -1.63
N LYS A 216 10.10 14.94 -2.57
CA LYS A 216 10.01 13.59 -3.16
C LYS A 216 10.17 12.52 -2.08
N ALA A 217 11.12 12.69 -1.17
CA ALA A 217 11.35 11.79 -0.05
C ALA A 217 10.16 11.76 0.92
N GLY A 218 9.58 12.92 1.23
CA GLY A 218 8.36 13.03 2.05
C GLY A 218 7.16 12.31 1.43
N LEU A 219 6.97 12.45 0.11
CA LEU A 219 5.96 11.69 -0.62
C LEU A 219 6.21 10.18 -0.54
N LEU A 220 7.45 9.74 -0.75
CA LEU A 220 7.80 8.32 -0.66
C LEU A 220 7.59 7.77 0.76
N ALA A 221 7.85 8.55 1.81
CA ALA A 221 7.56 8.15 3.19
C ALA A 221 6.05 8.00 3.43
N ASN A 222 5.26 8.96 2.94
CA ASN A 222 3.81 8.91 3.08
C ASN A 222 3.24 7.67 2.37
N LEU A 223 3.67 7.44 1.13
CA LEU A 223 3.30 6.25 0.35
C LEU A 223 3.73 4.97 1.07
N LYS A 224 4.97 4.90 1.56
CA LYS A 224 5.47 3.75 2.33
C LYS A 224 4.58 3.43 3.52
N LYS A 225 4.15 4.43 4.28
CA LYS A 225 3.28 4.25 5.45
C LYS A 225 1.94 3.63 5.06
N GLU A 226 1.30 4.15 4.02
CA GLU A 226 0.02 3.63 3.53
C GLU A 226 0.17 2.24 2.90
N TRP A 227 1.25 2.00 2.16
CA TRP A 227 1.52 0.69 1.55
C TRP A 227 1.78 -0.36 2.60
N ARG A 228 2.47 -0.04 3.69
CA ARG A 228 2.69 -0.97 4.79
C ARG A 228 1.41 -1.33 5.52
N ARG A 229 0.48 -0.38 5.68
CA ARG A 229 -0.87 -0.66 6.22
C ARG A 229 -1.64 -1.64 5.32
N ALA A 230 -1.63 -1.39 4.01
CA ALA A 230 -2.27 -2.28 3.05
C ALA A 230 -1.59 -3.66 2.98
N ASP A 231 -0.26 -3.71 3.03
CA ASP A 231 0.52 -4.96 3.02
C ASP A 231 0.19 -5.86 4.22
N ILE A 232 -0.02 -5.27 5.39
CA ILE A 232 -0.49 -6.02 6.58
C ILE A 232 -1.85 -6.67 6.31
N ILE A 233 -2.79 -5.94 5.69
CA ILE A 233 -4.11 -6.50 5.33
C ILE A 233 -3.95 -7.62 4.30
N LEU A 234 -3.11 -7.42 3.27
CA LEU A 234 -2.82 -8.43 2.25
C LEU A 234 -2.14 -9.68 2.83
N LEU A 235 -1.23 -9.51 3.80
CA LEU A 235 -0.57 -10.63 4.47
C LEU A 235 -1.57 -11.45 5.29
N ILE A 236 -2.47 -10.81 6.03
CA ILE A 236 -3.53 -11.49 6.79
C ILE A 236 -4.44 -12.29 5.84
N THR A 237 -4.83 -11.70 4.70
CA THR A 237 -5.68 -12.38 3.73
C THR A 237 -4.94 -13.52 3.02
N LEU A 238 -3.65 -13.37 2.73
CA LEU A 238 -2.81 -14.45 2.21
C LEU A 238 -2.84 -15.68 3.12
N VAL A 239 -2.58 -15.46 4.42
CA VAL A 239 -2.59 -16.54 5.42
C VAL A 239 -3.96 -17.20 5.45
N ALA A 240 -5.04 -16.42 5.51
CA ALA A 240 -6.40 -16.95 5.52
C ALA A 240 -6.72 -17.78 4.25
N LEU A 241 -6.33 -17.30 3.06
CA LEU A 241 -6.51 -18.02 1.80
C LEU A 241 -5.72 -19.34 1.76
N ILE A 242 -4.51 -19.37 2.32
CA ILE A 242 -3.72 -20.61 2.45
C ILE A 242 -4.46 -21.62 3.34
N TRP A 243 -4.99 -21.19 4.49
CA TRP A 243 -5.78 -22.06 5.37
C TRP A 243 -7.01 -22.63 4.67
N VAL A 244 -7.79 -21.78 3.97
CA VAL A 244 -8.96 -22.18 3.20
C VAL A 244 -8.58 -23.18 2.09
N TYR A 245 -7.47 -22.94 1.40
CA TYR A 245 -6.95 -23.83 0.36
C TYR A 245 -6.57 -25.20 0.91
N LEU A 246 -5.86 -25.27 2.05
CA LEU A 246 -5.50 -26.53 2.70
C LEU A 246 -6.73 -27.35 3.09
N ILE A 247 -7.76 -26.70 3.66
CA ILE A 247 -9.02 -27.37 4.01
C ILE A 247 -9.73 -27.87 2.74
N GLY A 248 -9.76 -27.06 1.68
CA GLY A 248 -10.33 -27.44 0.38
C GLY A 248 -9.63 -28.65 -0.24
N CYS A 249 -8.29 -28.70 -0.21
CA CYS A 249 -7.51 -29.85 -0.66
C CYS A 249 -7.75 -31.10 0.19
N CYS A 250 -7.84 -30.97 1.52
CA CYS A 250 -8.16 -32.08 2.42
C CYS A 250 -9.56 -32.65 2.13
N ALA A 251 -10.57 -31.79 1.98
CA ALA A 251 -11.92 -32.21 1.63
C ALA A 251 -11.97 -32.93 0.27
N PHE A 252 -11.27 -32.40 -0.73
CA PHE A 252 -11.19 -33.01 -2.06
C PHE A 252 -10.50 -34.38 -2.02
N ARG A 253 -9.39 -34.51 -1.29
CA ARG A 253 -8.65 -35.78 -1.14
C ARG A 253 -9.53 -36.83 -0.46
N ASN A 254 -10.26 -36.45 0.58
CA ASN A 254 -11.16 -37.36 1.30
C ASN A 254 -12.30 -37.86 0.39
N ALA A 255 -12.93 -36.97 -0.39
CA ALA A 255 -13.97 -37.37 -1.34
C ALA A 255 -13.45 -38.34 -2.42
N LYS A 256 -12.26 -38.09 -2.98
CA LYS A 256 -11.63 -38.99 -3.97
C LYS A 256 -11.28 -40.35 -3.35
N THR A 257 -10.87 -40.37 -2.08
CA THR A 257 -10.55 -41.60 -1.35
C THR A 257 -11.80 -42.43 -1.11
N GLU A 258 -12.91 -41.81 -0.69
CA GLU A 258 -14.21 -42.49 -0.56
C GLU A 258 -14.67 -43.10 -1.89
N ASP A 259 -14.56 -42.38 -3.01
CA ASP A 259 -14.91 -42.90 -4.34
C ASP A 259 -14.06 -44.10 -4.76
N LEU A 260 -12.75 -44.07 -4.49
CA LEU A 260 -11.85 -45.21 -4.74
C LEU A 260 -12.23 -46.43 -3.89
N PHE A 261 -12.49 -46.25 -2.59
CA PHE A 261 -12.95 -47.33 -1.72
C PHE A 261 -14.30 -47.90 -2.17
N ARG A 262 -15.22 -47.06 -2.64
CA ARG A 262 -16.53 -47.49 -3.14
C ARG A 262 -16.40 -48.35 -4.41
N ARG A 263 -15.54 -47.95 -5.36
CA ARG A 263 -15.21 -48.75 -6.54
C ARG A 263 -14.53 -50.07 -6.19
N TYR A 264 -13.58 -50.06 -5.25
CA TYR A 264 -12.92 -51.30 -4.78
C TYR A 264 -13.92 -52.28 -4.16
N LYS A 265 -14.89 -51.78 -3.39
CA LYS A 265 -15.95 -52.60 -2.77
C LYS A 265 -16.96 -53.15 -3.79
N GLN A 266 -17.17 -52.47 -4.92
CA GLN A 266 -18.05 -52.93 -6.01
C GLN A 266 -17.36 -53.89 -7.00
N GLY A 267 -16.04 -54.03 -6.97
CA GLY A 267 -15.28 -54.91 -7.87
C GLY A 267 -15.13 -56.37 -7.39
N TYR A 268 -15.94 -56.82 -6.42
CA TYR A 268 -15.92 -58.18 -5.87
C TYR A 268 -17.25 -58.94 -6.03
N THR A 269 -17.94 -58.67 -7.15
CA THR A 269 -19.07 -59.47 -7.69
C THR A 269 -18.94 -59.50 -9.19
#